data_AF-A0A1A0EWH2-F1
#
_entry.id   AF-A0A1A0EWH2-F1
#
_cell.length_a   1.000
_cell.length_b   1.000
_cell.length_c   1.000
_cell.angle_alpha   90.00
_cell.angle_beta   90.00
_cell.angle_gamma   90.00
#
_symmetry.space_group_name_H-M   'P 1'
#
loop_
_entity.id
_entity.type
_entity.pdbx_description
1 polymer ?
#
loop_
_entity_poly.entity_id
_entity_poly.type
_entity_poly.pdbx_seq_one_letter_code
_entity_poly.pdbx_strand_id
1 'polypeptide(L)'
;MEACTFPKTVSRHCLFNTSIRQQSVVPPSSARFNRYLENPNKDLHPDADVCTGFKESFSRQPRIHFIGIWDTVGALGVPGTNLFKSQYDWHDTELSSIVDHAYQAVALDEHRETYNVSLWTSKDGKPKAGNRDVEQRWFIGAHANVGGGYGANDTLPDIPLNWMLGKAEKAGLKVNPFDVAEDAWKTVPRDSFAEFLKGFYARFKRLGKEGDGRFYRQYSQGMQGQPAVNISIDDSVWKRWGDTTCDYRPRTLTDAKLTPPDQ
;
A
#
# COMPACT_ATOMS: atom_id res chain seq x y z
N MET A 1 -3.64 32.92 -19.31
CA MET A 1 -2.76 33.31 -18.19
C MET A 1 -3.62 33.27 -16.95
N GLU A 2 -3.56 32.18 -16.20
CA GLU A 2 -4.05 32.12 -14.82
C GLU A 2 -3.27 30.97 -14.18
N ALA A 3 -2.30 31.34 -13.34
CA ALA A 3 -1.46 30.41 -12.61
C ALA A 3 -2.15 30.10 -11.28
N CYS A 4 -2.57 28.85 -11.09
CA CYS A 4 -2.94 28.37 -9.77
C CYS A 4 -1.67 28.11 -8.95
N THR A 5 -1.25 29.11 -8.17
CA THR A 5 -0.25 28.95 -7.11
C THR A 5 -0.81 28.10 -5.98
N PHE A 6 -0.17 26.98 -5.67
CA PHE A 6 -0.43 26.19 -4.46
C PHE A 6 0.51 26.65 -3.32
N PRO A 7 -0.01 26.90 -2.10
CA PRO A 7 0.79 27.34 -0.96
C PRO A 7 1.67 26.22 -0.38
N LYS A 8 2.82 26.62 0.19
CA LYS A 8 3.96 25.80 0.68
C LYS A 8 3.70 24.93 1.94
N THR A 9 2.48 24.44 2.16
CA THR A 9 2.20 23.58 3.32
C THR A 9 1.23 22.48 2.95
N VAL A 10 1.73 21.43 2.28
CA VAL A 10 0.95 20.21 2.09
C VAL A 10 1.10 19.35 3.33
N SER A 11 0.11 19.47 4.23
CA SER A 11 -0.13 18.46 5.26
C SER A 11 -0.51 17.17 4.53
N ARG A 12 0.44 16.24 4.41
CA ARG A 12 0.28 14.93 3.76
C ARG A 12 -0.81 14.15 4.49
N HIS A 13 -2.03 14.16 3.96
CA HIS A 13 -3.10 13.29 4.43
C HIS A 13 -2.91 11.92 3.78
N CYS A 14 -2.80 10.87 4.60
CA CYS A 14 -2.93 9.49 4.14
C CYS A 14 -4.24 9.35 3.36
N LEU A 15 -4.14 9.15 2.05
CA LEU A 15 -5.26 8.69 1.26
C LEU A 15 -5.41 7.19 1.55
N PHE A 16 -6.31 6.87 2.49
CA PHE A 16 -6.82 5.52 2.64
C PHE A 16 -7.45 5.10 1.32
N ASN A 17 -7.09 3.90 0.86
CA ASN A 17 -7.66 3.26 -0.31
C ASN A 17 -9.17 3.03 -0.08
N THR A 18 -10.00 4.02 -0.43
CA THR A 18 -11.42 3.80 -0.61
C THR A 18 -11.57 3.12 -1.96
N SER A 19 -11.88 1.81 -1.94
CA SER A 19 -12.64 1.21 -3.03
C SER A 19 -13.74 2.19 -3.39
N ILE A 20 -13.72 2.70 -4.61
CA ILE A 20 -14.79 3.55 -5.14
C ILE A 20 -16.00 2.62 -5.30
N ARG A 21 -16.73 2.37 -4.20
CA ARG A 21 -18.18 2.32 -4.31
C ARG A 21 -18.56 3.73 -4.69
N GLN A 22 -18.94 3.94 -5.94
CA GLN A 22 -19.76 5.09 -6.29
C GLN A 22 -20.97 5.06 -5.36
N GLN A 23 -20.92 5.84 -4.28
CA GLN A 23 -22.13 6.24 -3.59
C GLN A 23 -22.86 7.11 -4.61
N SER A 24 -23.75 6.48 -5.37
CA SER A 24 -24.81 7.18 -6.05
C SER A 24 -25.50 8.03 -5.00
N VAL A 25 -25.49 9.34 -5.21
CA VAL A 25 -26.18 10.32 -4.37
C VAL A 25 -27.68 10.06 -4.55
N VAL A 26 -28.22 9.15 -3.77
CA VAL A 26 -29.67 8.95 -3.64
C VAL A 26 -30.11 9.86 -2.49
N PRO A 27 -31.04 10.81 -2.70
CA PRO A 27 -31.44 11.75 -1.66
C PRO A 27 -32.05 11.03 -0.45
N PRO A 28 -31.81 11.51 0.79
CA PRO A 28 -31.98 10.73 2.02
C PRO A 28 -33.44 10.67 2.52
N SER A 29 -34.44 10.69 1.65
CA SER A 29 -35.84 10.83 2.06
C SER A 29 -36.80 9.81 1.43
N SER A 30 -36.38 8.57 1.21
CA SER A 30 -37.34 7.50 0.93
C SER A 30 -37.05 6.26 1.77
N ALA A 31 -38.11 5.66 2.32
CA ALA A 31 -38.09 4.40 3.06
C ALA A 31 -37.44 3.22 2.30
N ARG A 32 -37.04 3.41 1.04
CA ARG A 32 -36.27 2.45 0.23
C ARG A 32 -34.81 2.34 0.65
N PHE A 33 -34.18 3.38 1.22
CA PHE A 33 -32.77 3.32 1.59
C PHE A 33 -32.52 2.41 2.80
N ASN A 34 -33.39 2.47 3.82
CA ASN A 34 -33.25 1.62 5.01
C ASN A 34 -33.47 0.13 4.71
N ARG A 35 -34.21 -0.23 3.65
CA ARG A 35 -34.44 -1.63 3.27
C ARG A 35 -33.22 -2.30 2.62
N TYR A 36 -32.23 -1.52 2.16
CA TYR A 36 -31.05 -2.02 1.45
C TYR A 36 -29.99 -2.63 2.39
N LEU A 37 -29.97 -2.21 3.66
CA LEU A 37 -29.01 -2.71 4.65
C LEU A 37 -29.52 -3.94 5.42
N GLU A 38 -30.83 -4.17 5.44
CA GLU A 38 -31.47 -5.20 6.27
C GLU A 38 -31.77 -6.52 5.53
N ASN A 39 -31.57 -6.60 4.21
CA ASN A 39 -31.88 -7.80 3.44
C ASN A 39 -30.94 -7.97 2.23
N PRO A 40 -29.94 -8.88 2.26
CA PRO A 40 -29.07 -9.12 1.12
C PRO A 40 -29.86 -9.92 0.07
N ASN A 41 -30.71 -9.21 -0.68
CA ASN A 41 -31.45 -9.80 -1.78
C ASN A 41 -30.44 -10.22 -2.84
N LYS A 42 -30.29 -11.54 -3.08
CA LYS A 42 -29.31 -12.10 -4.02
C LYS A 42 -29.46 -11.55 -5.45
N ASP A 43 -30.62 -10.98 -5.75
CA ASP A 43 -30.99 -10.40 -7.04
C ASP A 43 -30.49 -8.96 -7.26
N LEU A 44 -29.86 -8.33 -6.26
CA LEU A 44 -29.38 -6.93 -6.30
C LEU A 44 -27.87 -6.82 -5.99
N HIS A 45 -27.07 -7.78 -6.46
CA HIS A 45 -25.61 -7.68 -6.44
C HIS A 45 -25.10 -6.71 -7.53
N PRO A 46 -23.93 -6.05 -7.38
CA PRO A 46 -23.32 -5.21 -8.41
C PRO A 46 -23.31 -5.77 -9.83
N ASP A 47 -23.29 -7.09 -9.99
CA ASP A 47 -23.23 -7.78 -11.29
C ASP A 47 -24.58 -8.34 -11.75
N ALA A 48 -25.65 -8.14 -10.96
CA ALA A 48 -27.01 -8.52 -11.37
C ALA A 48 -27.47 -7.69 -12.57
N ASP A 49 -28.24 -8.29 -13.48
CA ASP A 49 -28.69 -7.66 -14.73
C ASP A 49 -29.34 -6.29 -14.53
N VAL A 50 -30.13 -6.13 -13.46
CA VAL A 50 -30.76 -4.84 -13.10
C VAL A 50 -29.71 -3.77 -12.77
N CYS A 51 -28.67 -4.12 -12.02
CA CYS A 51 -27.59 -3.20 -11.65
C CYS A 51 -26.67 -2.91 -12.84
N THR A 52 -26.42 -3.90 -13.70
CA THR A 52 -25.65 -3.74 -14.94
C THR A 52 -26.38 -2.82 -15.92
N GLY A 53 -27.66 -3.08 -16.22
CA GLY A 53 -28.47 -2.24 -17.11
C GLY A 53 -28.65 -0.80 -16.58
N PHE A 54 -28.75 -0.63 -15.26
CA PHE A 54 -28.75 0.71 -14.65
C PHE A 54 -27.40 1.42 -14.86
N LYS A 55 -26.26 0.75 -14.63
CA LYS A 55 -24.93 1.31 -14.87
C LYS A 55 -24.72 1.68 -16.33
N GLU A 56 -25.18 0.86 -17.26
CA GLU A 56 -25.07 1.13 -18.70
C GLU A 56 -25.92 2.33 -19.13
N SER A 57 -27.11 2.49 -18.53
CA SER A 57 -28.05 3.56 -18.90
C SER A 57 -27.72 4.90 -18.24
N PHE A 58 -27.14 4.89 -17.04
CA PHE A 58 -27.01 6.10 -16.21
C PHE A 58 -25.59 6.39 -15.70
N SER A 59 -24.61 5.53 -15.98
CA SER A 59 -23.22 5.73 -15.55
C SER A 59 -22.26 5.72 -16.73
N ARG A 60 -21.10 6.35 -16.52
CA ARG A 60 -19.91 6.15 -17.36
C ARG A 60 -18.89 5.37 -16.54
N GLN A 61 -18.18 4.45 -17.18
CA GLN A 61 -17.04 3.77 -16.56
C GLN A 61 -15.75 4.46 -17.00
N PRO A 62 -15.28 5.51 -16.29
CA PRO A 62 -14.00 6.12 -16.61
C PRO A 62 -12.88 5.12 -16.31
N ARG A 63 -11.87 5.12 -17.18
CA ARG A 63 -10.59 4.46 -16.86
C ARG A 63 -9.81 5.31 -15.87
N ILE A 64 -9.12 4.65 -14.96
CA ILE A 64 -8.19 5.31 -14.04
C ILE A 64 -6.84 5.32 -14.72
N HIS A 65 -6.38 6.51 -15.12
CA HIS A 65 -5.11 6.63 -15.84
C HIS A 65 -3.91 6.21 -14.98
N PHE A 66 -3.83 6.68 -13.73
CA PHE A 66 -2.70 6.41 -12.85
C PHE A 66 -3.16 6.23 -11.40
N ILE A 67 -2.64 5.20 -10.72
CA ILE A 67 -2.75 5.02 -9.28
C ILE A 67 -1.36 4.81 -8.67
N GLY A 68 -1.03 5.63 -7.67
CA GLY A 68 0.17 5.50 -6.87
C GLY A 68 -0.21 5.36 -5.41
N ILE A 69 0.23 4.28 -4.77
CA ILE A 69 -0.06 3.99 -3.36
C ILE A 69 1.22 3.64 -2.59
N TRP A 70 1.17 3.89 -1.29
CA TRP A 70 2.27 3.59 -0.37
C TRP A 70 1.79 2.61 0.68
N ASP A 71 2.49 1.49 0.74
CA ASP A 71 2.46 0.48 1.78
C ASP A 71 1.05 0.12 2.30
N THR A 72 0.15 -0.24 1.38
CA THR A 72 -1.24 -0.57 1.71
C THR A 72 -1.29 -1.68 2.74
N VAL A 73 -1.91 -1.41 3.88
CA VAL A 73 -2.19 -2.40 4.92
C VAL A 73 -3.67 -2.75 4.92
N GLY A 74 -4.00 -4.03 5.04
CA GLY A 74 -5.37 -4.42 5.39
C GLY A 74 -5.68 -3.88 6.77
N ALA A 75 -6.88 -3.35 7.01
CA ALA A 75 -7.25 -2.86 8.35
C ALA A 75 -7.41 -4.05 9.31
N LEU A 76 -6.28 -4.54 9.81
CA LEU A 76 -6.23 -5.43 10.95
C LEU A 76 -6.19 -4.57 12.21
N GLY A 77 -7.22 -4.72 13.05
CA GLY A 77 -7.36 -3.96 14.29
C GLY A 77 -6.14 -4.04 15.22
N VAL A 78 -6.05 -3.08 16.15
CA VAL A 78 -4.97 -2.97 17.14
C VAL A 78 -4.83 -4.28 17.94
N PRO A 79 -3.61 -4.84 18.09
CA PRO A 79 -3.40 -6.02 18.93
C PRO A 79 -3.81 -5.74 20.37
N GLY A 80 -4.57 -6.63 21.01
CA GLY A 80 -4.96 -6.51 22.42
C GLY A 80 -6.28 -5.76 22.69
N THR A 81 -6.90 -5.18 21.66
CA THR A 81 -8.31 -4.76 21.73
C THR A 81 -9.10 -5.55 20.69
N ASN A 82 -9.97 -6.47 21.13
CA ASN A 82 -10.92 -7.17 20.25
C ASN A 82 -11.98 -6.23 19.61
N LEU A 83 -11.79 -4.92 19.69
CA LEU A 83 -12.78 -3.91 19.28
C LEU A 83 -12.92 -3.77 17.76
N PHE A 84 -11.93 -4.21 16.98
CA PHE A 84 -11.95 -4.07 15.52
C PHE A 84 -11.33 -5.27 14.78
N LYS A 85 -11.63 -6.51 15.20
CA LYS A 85 -11.58 -7.64 14.24
C LYS A 85 -12.73 -7.44 13.26
N SER A 86 -12.52 -6.48 12.37
CA SER A 86 -13.43 -6.23 11.28
C SER A 86 -13.38 -7.48 10.41
N GLN A 87 -14.47 -8.22 10.45
CA GLN A 87 -14.90 -9.31 9.58
C GLN A 87 -15.01 -8.88 8.09
N TYR A 88 -14.19 -7.91 7.69
CA TYR A 88 -13.94 -7.53 6.32
C TYR A 88 -12.69 -8.27 5.90
N ASP A 89 -12.87 -9.55 5.58
CA ASP A 89 -11.99 -10.18 4.61
C ASP A 89 -11.94 -9.21 3.42
N TRP A 90 -10.80 -8.56 3.20
CA TRP A 90 -10.54 -7.88 1.94
C TRP A 90 -10.56 -8.96 0.86
N HIS A 91 -11.73 -9.14 0.26
CA HIS A 91 -12.03 -10.25 -0.64
C HIS A 91 -11.45 -10.10 -2.05
N ASP A 92 -10.67 -9.05 -2.32
CA ASP A 92 -10.02 -8.90 -3.61
C ASP A 92 -8.74 -8.05 -3.51
N THR A 93 -7.58 -8.73 -3.56
CA THR A 93 -6.27 -8.10 -3.76
C THR A 93 -5.90 -8.01 -5.24
N GLU A 94 -6.80 -8.39 -6.16
CA GLU A 94 -6.55 -8.23 -7.57
C GLU A 94 -6.76 -6.77 -8.00
N LEU A 95 -5.76 -6.22 -8.68
CA LEU A 95 -5.87 -4.91 -9.30
C LEU A 95 -7.00 -4.91 -10.34
N SER A 96 -7.78 -3.83 -10.40
CA SER A 96 -8.85 -3.70 -11.40
C SER A 96 -8.27 -3.45 -12.81
N SER A 97 -8.91 -4.04 -13.82
CA SER A 97 -8.53 -3.88 -15.24
C SER A 97 -8.85 -2.49 -15.81
N ILE A 98 -9.57 -1.64 -15.06
CA ILE A 98 -9.87 -0.25 -15.45
C ILE A 98 -8.68 0.69 -15.21
N VAL A 99 -7.65 0.22 -14.51
CA VAL A 99 -6.46 1.01 -14.16
C VAL A 99 -5.41 0.82 -15.24
N ASP A 100 -4.98 1.90 -15.88
CA ASP A 100 -3.93 1.86 -16.91
C ASP A 100 -2.54 1.69 -16.29
N HIS A 101 -2.18 2.54 -15.32
CA HIS A 101 -0.87 2.54 -14.65
C HIS A 101 -1.02 2.40 -13.13
N ALA A 102 -0.37 1.41 -12.51
CA ALA A 102 -0.50 1.15 -11.08
C ALA A 102 0.84 0.89 -10.39
N TYR A 103 1.13 1.67 -9.36
CA TYR A 103 2.41 1.59 -8.65
C TYR A 103 2.21 1.54 -7.14
N GLN A 104 2.89 0.60 -6.48
CA GLN A 104 2.87 0.46 -5.03
C GLN A 104 4.29 0.48 -4.47
N ALA A 105 4.58 1.46 -3.59
CA ALA A 105 5.82 1.47 -2.81
C ALA A 105 5.62 0.66 -1.53
N VAL A 106 6.45 -0.34 -1.27
CA VAL A 106 6.28 -1.30 -0.16
C VAL A 106 7.44 -1.18 0.84
N ALA A 107 7.11 -1.15 2.13
CA ALA A 107 8.09 -1.11 3.21
C ALA A 107 8.71 -2.49 3.49
N LEU A 108 10.03 -2.59 3.43
CA LEU A 108 10.74 -3.83 3.70
C LEU A 108 10.96 -4.07 5.20
N ASP A 109 11.14 -3.01 5.98
CA ASP A 109 11.54 -3.07 7.41
C ASP A 109 10.35 -2.81 8.36
N GLU A 110 9.12 -3.12 7.93
CA GLU A 110 7.94 -3.04 8.79
C GLU A 110 7.65 -4.40 9.45
N HIS A 111 7.78 -4.41 10.78
CA HIS A 111 7.76 -5.65 11.57
C HIS A 111 6.52 -5.83 12.45
N ARG A 112 5.54 -4.92 12.38
CA ARG A 112 4.26 -5.08 13.06
C ARG A 112 3.33 -5.94 12.20
N GLU A 113 2.88 -7.06 12.76
CA GLU A 113 1.96 -8.00 12.09
C GLU A 113 0.67 -7.32 11.59
N THR A 114 0.13 -6.36 12.34
CA THR A 114 -1.07 -5.60 11.94
C THR A 114 -0.84 -4.62 10.79
N TYR A 115 0.42 -4.38 10.45
CA TYR A 115 0.83 -3.61 9.28
C TYR A 115 1.35 -4.54 8.19
N ASN A 116 0.87 -5.78 8.11
CA ASN A 116 1.21 -6.64 6.97
C ASN A 116 0.67 -6.02 5.67
N VAL A 117 1.50 -5.99 4.64
CA VAL A 117 1.17 -5.36 3.36
C VAL A 117 0.18 -6.21 2.56
N SER A 118 -0.79 -5.55 1.96
CA SER A 118 -1.67 -6.11 0.95
C SER A 118 -1.03 -5.88 -0.43
N LEU A 119 -0.25 -6.87 -0.89
CA LEU A 119 0.27 -6.88 -2.26
C LEU A 119 -0.85 -7.15 -3.25
N TRP A 120 -0.77 -6.55 -4.43
CA TRP A 120 -1.59 -6.96 -5.57
C TRP A 120 -1.18 -8.36 -6.02
N THR A 121 -2.17 -9.23 -6.20
CA THR A 121 -1.96 -10.63 -6.59
C THR A 121 -2.77 -10.99 -7.84
N SER A 122 -2.34 -12.05 -8.50
CA SER A 122 -3.13 -12.72 -9.54
C SER A 122 -2.73 -14.19 -9.61
N LYS A 123 -3.53 -15.02 -10.28
CA LYS A 123 -3.30 -16.47 -10.37
C LYS A 123 -1.92 -16.84 -10.94
N ASP A 124 -1.40 -16.02 -11.85
CA ASP A 124 -0.13 -16.24 -12.55
C ASP A 124 0.93 -15.19 -12.23
N GLY A 125 0.67 -14.28 -11.29
CA GLY A 125 1.57 -13.17 -10.94
C GLY A 125 1.69 -12.10 -12.03
N LYS A 126 0.79 -12.10 -13.02
CA LYS A 126 0.79 -11.12 -14.12
C LYS A 126 -0.32 -10.07 -13.96
N PRO A 127 -0.13 -8.85 -14.49
CA PRO A 127 -1.18 -7.86 -14.60
C PRO A 127 -2.35 -8.35 -15.47
N LYS A 128 -3.55 -7.80 -15.27
CA LYS A 128 -4.70 -8.09 -16.14
C LYS A 128 -4.48 -7.42 -17.51
N ALA A 129 -5.08 -7.95 -18.57
CA ALA A 129 -4.92 -7.44 -19.94
C ALA A 129 -5.29 -5.95 -20.13
N GLY A 130 -6.09 -5.39 -19.21
CA GLY A 130 -6.45 -3.96 -19.21
C GLY A 130 -5.43 -3.05 -18.52
N ASN A 131 -4.41 -3.60 -17.83
CA ASN A 131 -3.35 -2.83 -17.20
C ASN A 131 -2.18 -2.66 -18.18
N ARG A 132 -1.69 -1.43 -18.33
CA ARG A 132 -0.57 -1.11 -19.24
C ARG A 132 0.78 -1.26 -18.55
N ASP A 133 0.90 -0.78 -17.32
CA ASP A 133 2.10 -0.91 -16.50
C ASP A 133 1.72 -1.04 -15.03
N VAL A 134 2.26 -2.05 -14.35
CA VAL A 134 2.00 -2.32 -12.94
C VAL A 134 3.32 -2.66 -12.29
N GLU A 135 3.67 -2.04 -11.18
CA GLU A 135 4.87 -2.42 -10.42
C GLU A 135 4.65 -2.24 -8.92
N GLN A 136 5.08 -3.23 -8.14
CA GLN A 136 5.15 -3.14 -6.69
C GLN A 136 6.61 -3.20 -6.27
N ARG A 137 7.15 -2.09 -5.77
CA ARG A 137 8.57 -1.98 -5.47
C ARG A 137 8.82 -1.96 -3.98
N TRP A 138 9.71 -2.84 -3.52
CA TRP A 138 10.19 -2.90 -2.13
C TRP A 138 11.27 -1.85 -1.90
N PHE A 139 11.06 -1.01 -0.88
CA PHE A 139 11.97 0.04 -0.45
C PHE A 139 12.47 -0.24 0.96
N ILE A 140 13.67 0.28 1.24
CA ILE A 140 14.18 0.37 2.59
C ILE A 140 13.24 1.18 3.49
N GLY A 141 13.11 0.75 4.74
CA GLY A 141 12.38 1.47 5.77
C GLY A 141 11.10 0.77 6.24
N ALA A 142 10.59 1.21 7.39
CA ALA A 142 9.27 0.83 7.91
C ALA A 142 8.15 1.62 7.21
N HIS A 143 6.88 1.34 7.56
CA HIS A 143 5.69 1.91 6.92
C HIS A 143 5.78 3.44 6.68
N ALA A 144 6.13 4.21 7.71
CA ALA A 144 6.25 5.67 7.62
C ALA A 144 7.62 6.16 7.10
N ASN A 145 8.64 5.31 7.00
CA ASN A 145 9.85 5.63 6.24
C ASN A 145 9.59 5.54 4.73
N VAL A 146 8.61 4.73 4.29
CA VAL A 146 8.20 4.65 2.89
C VAL A 146 7.07 5.64 2.56
N GLY A 147 6.03 5.70 3.38
CA GLY A 147 4.88 6.61 3.17
C GLY A 147 5.10 8.05 3.65
N GLY A 148 6.13 8.29 4.46
CA GLY A 148 6.32 9.54 5.20
C GLY A 148 5.57 9.56 6.54
N GLY A 149 6.02 10.42 7.46
CA GLY A 149 5.34 10.63 8.75
C GLY A 149 6.26 10.82 9.96
N TYR A 150 7.56 10.57 9.82
CA TYR A 150 8.54 10.70 10.94
C TYR A 150 9.15 12.11 11.10
N GLY A 151 8.65 13.10 10.35
CA GLY A 151 9.09 14.49 10.43
C GLY A 151 10.26 14.83 9.50
N ALA A 152 10.75 16.06 9.60
CA ALA A 152 11.68 16.65 8.63
C ALA A 152 13.09 16.03 8.59
N ASN A 153 13.46 15.26 9.62
CA ASN A 153 14.79 14.64 9.71
C ASN A 153 14.83 13.25 9.05
N ASP A 154 13.71 12.75 8.53
CA ASP A 154 13.65 11.47 7.83
C ASP A 154 13.67 11.69 6.31
N THR A 155 14.76 11.26 5.67
CA THR A 155 14.97 11.38 4.22
C THR A 155 14.59 10.12 3.44
N LEU A 156 14.29 9.01 4.13
CA LEU A 156 13.91 7.75 3.46
C LEU A 156 12.65 7.89 2.57
N PRO A 157 11.60 8.64 2.96
CA PRO A 157 10.38 8.77 2.15
C PRO A 157 10.59 9.47 0.81
N ASP A 158 11.71 10.19 0.64
CA ASP A 158 12.03 10.90 -0.58
C ASP A 158 12.40 9.94 -1.71
N ILE A 159 12.98 8.78 -1.39
CA ILE A 159 13.33 7.73 -2.36
C ILE A 159 12.08 7.17 -3.07
N PRO A 160 11.07 6.60 -2.37
CA PRO A 160 9.85 6.11 -3.01
C PRO A 160 9.01 7.23 -3.61
N LEU A 161 9.06 8.45 -3.06
CA LEU A 161 8.40 9.61 -3.67
C LEU A 161 8.98 9.93 -5.04
N ASN A 162 10.31 10.04 -5.15
CA ASN A 162 10.97 10.31 -6.42
C ASN A 162 10.71 9.20 -7.46
N TRP A 163 10.74 7.94 -7.03
CA TRP A 163 10.35 6.82 -7.89
C TRP A 163 8.91 6.97 -8.41
N MET A 164 7.95 7.27 -7.51
CA MET A 164 6.55 7.44 -7.88
C MET A 164 6.36 8.62 -8.85
N LEU A 165 7.06 9.73 -8.64
CA LEU A 165 7.04 10.89 -9.54
C LEU A 165 7.59 10.52 -10.92
N GLY A 166 8.70 9.79 -10.99
CA GLY A 166 9.24 9.29 -12.26
C GLY A 166 8.28 8.33 -12.98
N LYS A 167 7.51 7.53 -12.24
CA LYS A 167 6.42 6.70 -12.82
C LYS A 167 5.27 7.56 -13.34
N ALA A 168 4.85 8.57 -12.59
CA ALA A 168 3.80 9.50 -13.00
C ALA A 168 4.20 10.28 -14.26
N GLU A 169 5.43 10.76 -14.34
CA GLU A 169 5.97 11.46 -15.50
C GLU A 169 5.99 10.54 -16.74
N LYS A 170 6.47 9.30 -16.60
CA LYS A 170 6.45 8.29 -17.68
C LYS A 170 5.04 7.94 -18.15
N ALA A 171 4.04 8.03 -17.27
CA ALA A 171 2.63 7.90 -17.60
C ALA A 171 2.04 9.16 -18.26
N GLY A 172 2.83 10.24 -18.44
CA GLY A 172 2.40 11.48 -19.08
C GLY A 172 1.79 12.53 -18.14
N LEU A 173 1.94 12.37 -16.82
CA LEU A 173 1.51 13.37 -15.85
C LEU A 173 2.55 14.48 -15.69
N LYS A 174 2.08 15.71 -15.48
CA LYS A 174 2.96 16.84 -15.14
C LYS A 174 3.34 16.74 -13.67
N VAL A 175 4.62 16.55 -13.40
CA VAL A 175 5.18 16.54 -12.05
C VAL A 175 6.11 17.73 -11.87
N ASN A 176 6.20 18.22 -10.63
CA ASN A 176 7.24 19.18 -10.29
C ASN A 176 8.55 18.41 -10.07
N PRO A 177 9.71 18.98 -10.47
CA PRO A 177 11.00 18.42 -10.13
C PRO A 177 11.13 18.19 -8.63
N PHE A 178 11.72 17.06 -8.27
CA PHE A 178 11.98 16.66 -6.90
C PHE A 178 13.28 15.88 -6.87
N ASP A 179 14.23 16.35 -6.05
CA ASP A 179 15.53 15.72 -5.91
C ASP A 179 15.64 15.00 -4.58
N VAL A 180 16.29 13.85 -4.59
CA VAL A 180 16.57 13.05 -3.39
C VAL A 180 18.03 13.27 -3.03
N ALA A 181 18.32 13.44 -1.73
CA ALA A 181 19.70 13.45 -1.26
C ALA A 181 20.40 12.14 -1.65
N GLU A 182 21.61 12.21 -2.22
CA GLU A 182 22.34 11.05 -2.72
C GLU A 182 22.59 9.98 -1.64
N ASP A 183 22.66 10.41 -0.39
CA ASP A 183 22.91 9.59 0.80
C ASP A 183 21.63 9.26 1.58
N ALA A 184 20.44 9.57 1.06
CA ALA A 184 19.17 9.29 1.75
C ALA A 184 19.01 7.82 2.16
N TRP A 185 19.57 6.88 1.38
CA TRP A 185 19.55 5.44 1.67
C TRP A 185 20.39 5.05 2.90
N LYS A 186 21.29 5.92 3.37
CA LYS A 186 22.08 5.72 4.60
C LYS A 186 21.27 6.02 5.87
N THR A 187 20.21 6.82 5.78
CA THR A 187 19.34 7.16 6.92
C THR A 187 18.82 5.89 7.58
N VAL A 188 19.04 5.74 8.89
CA VAL A 188 18.71 4.51 9.62
C VAL A 188 17.19 4.33 9.67
N PRO A 189 16.65 3.20 9.16
CA PRO A 189 15.24 2.88 9.29
C PRO A 189 14.78 2.95 10.74
N ARG A 190 13.62 3.55 10.98
CA ARG A 190 13.03 3.56 12.31
C ARG A 190 12.43 2.21 12.64
N ASP A 191 12.72 1.73 13.83
CA ASP A 191 12.16 0.49 14.35
C ASP A 191 10.73 0.73 14.90
N SER A 192 9.77 0.81 13.97
CA SER A 192 8.36 1.05 14.26
C SER A 192 7.77 0.03 15.24
N PHE A 193 8.27 -1.21 15.21
CA PHE A 193 7.87 -2.28 16.11
C PHE A 193 8.34 -2.04 17.54
N ALA A 194 9.62 -1.72 17.74
CA ALA A 194 10.13 -1.41 19.08
C ALA A 194 9.48 -0.14 19.66
N GLU A 195 9.23 0.89 18.86
CA GLU A 195 8.53 2.11 19.30
C GLU A 195 7.08 1.83 19.71
N PHE A 196 6.34 1.05 18.90
CA PHE A 196 4.99 0.61 19.24
C PHE A 196 4.97 -0.24 20.52
N LEU A 197 5.90 -1.20 20.62
CA LEU A 197 6.04 -2.01 21.81
C LEU A 197 6.40 -1.17 23.02
N LYS A 198 7.29 -0.17 22.99
CA LYS A 198 7.54 0.67 24.18
C LYS A 198 6.26 1.26 24.78
N GLY A 199 5.29 1.66 23.94
CA GLY A 199 3.96 2.10 24.39
C GLY A 199 3.07 0.98 24.93
N PHE A 200 3.12 -0.21 24.33
CA PHE A 200 2.26 -1.36 24.67
C PHE A 200 2.83 -2.27 25.79
N TYR A 201 4.14 -2.42 25.86
CA TYR A 201 4.94 -3.21 26.78
C TYR A 201 5.02 -2.55 28.17
N ALA A 202 4.88 -1.22 28.25
CA ALA A 202 4.54 -0.53 29.50
C ALA A 202 3.23 -1.06 30.11
N ARG A 203 2.38 -1.71 29.32
CA ARG A 203 1.05 -2.20 29.71
C ARG A 203 0.93 -3.74 29.81
N PHE A 204 1.75 -4.53 29.10
CA PHE A 204 1.55 -5.99 28.94
C PHE A 204 2.81 -6.85 29.10
N LYS A 205 3.67 -6.56 30.08
CA LYS A 205 4.82 -7.42 30.44
C LYS A 205 4.38 -8.78 31.02
N ARG A 206 3.81 -9.67 30.21
CA ARG A 206 3.59 -11.09 30.50
C ARG A 206 3.05 -11.76 29.25
N LEU A 207 3.87 -12.57 28.58
CA LEU A 207 3.53 -13.79 27.84
C LEU A 207 4.67 -14.06 26.86
N GLY A 208 5.53 -15.01 27.24
CA GLY A 208 6.70 -15.41 26.46
C GLY A 208 6.28 -15.98 25.10
N LYS A 209 6.75 -15.35 24.03
CA LYS A 209 6.88 -15.97 22.72
C LYS A 209 8.38 -16.21 22.50
N GLU A 210 8.75 -17.39 22.03
CA GLU A 210 10.10 -17.70 21.56
C GLU A 210 10.37 -16.92 20.25
N GLY A 211 11.56 -16.34 20.10
CA GLY A 211 11.97 -15.51 18.97
C GLY A 211 12.08 -14.01 19.28
N ASP A 212 12.46 -13.20 18.28
CA ASP A 212 12.59 -11.73 18.38
C ASP A 212 11.22 -11.01 18.44
N GLY A 213 10.13 -11.75 18.26
CA GLY A 213 8.76 -11.26 18.25
C GLY A 213 8.38 -10.46 16.99
N ARG A 214 9.30 -10.31 16.03
CA ARG A 214 9.09 -9.52 14.82
C ARG A 214 8.34 -10.33 13.77
N PHE A 215 7.42 -9.67 13.07
CA PHE A 215 6.80 -10.20 11.87
C PHE A 215 7.67 -9.83 10.66
N TYR A 216 7.84 -10.77 9.73
CA TYR A 216 8.57 -10.54 8.48
C TYR A 216 7.65 -10.84 7.31
N ARG A 217 7.51 -9.85 6.43
CA ARG A 217 6.58 -9.90 5.30
C ARG A 217 7.04 -10.92 4.26
N GLN A 218 6.09 -11.51 3.55
CA GLN A 218 6.37 -12.39 2.40
C GLN A 218 6.78 -11.52 1.20
N TYR A 219 7.87 -11.86 0.53
CA TYR A 219 8.40 -11.08 -0.58
C TYR A 219 7.54 -11.16 -1.85
N SER A 220 7.14 -12.37 -2.25
CA SER A 220 6.56 -12.65 -3.58
C SER A 220 5.14 -13.20 -3.57
N GLN A 221 4.49 -13.21 -2.41
CA GLN A 221 3.14 -13.75 -2.24
C GLN A 221 2.28 -12.82 -1.39
N GLY A 222 1.00 -12.70 -1.77
CA GLY A 222 0.01 -12.03 -0.93
C GLY A 222 -0.41 -12.86 0.27
N MET A 223 -1.29 -12.30 1.11
CA MET A 223 -1.72 -12.92 2.37
C MET A 223 -2.39 -14.30 2.20
N GLN A 224 -2.96 -14.56 1.01
CA GLN A 224 -3.60 -15.84 0.67
C GLN A 224 -2.70 -16.80 -0.12
N GLY A 225 -1.39 -16.51 -0.20
CA GLY A 225 -0.41 -17.35 -0.91
C GLY A 225 -0.41 -17.20 -2.43
N GLN A 226 -1.29 -16.36 -2.99
CA GLN A 226 -1.27 -16.06 -4.42
C GLN A 226 0.01 -15.30 -4.80
N PRO A 227 0.59 -15.55 -5.99
CA PRO A 227 1.73 -14.80 -6.48
C PRO A 227 1.45 -13.30 -6.57
N ALA A 228 2.42 -12.48 -6.13
CA ALA A 228 2.36 -11.03 -6.26
C ALA A 228 2.61 -10.59 -7.71
N VAL A 229 1.91 -9.54 -8.15
CA VAL A 229 2.03 -9.00 -9.51
C VAL A 229 3.24 -8.08 -9.64
N ASN A 230 4.13 -8.40 -10.58
CA ASN A 230 5.28 -7.60 -11.02
C ASN A 230 6.02 -6.85 -9.89
N ILE A 231 6.67 -7.62 -9.03
CA ILE A 231 7.45 -7.09 -7.89
C ILE A 231 8.89 -6.76 -8.28
N SER A 232 9.45 -5.73 -7.67
CA SER A 232 10.86 -5.35 -7.80
C SER A 232 11.43 -4.88 -6.46
N ILE A 233 12.76 -4.78 -6.37
CA ILE A 233 13.46 -4.24 -5.20
C ILE A 233 14.19 -2.98 -5.65
N ASP A 234 14.05 -1.91 -4.88
CA ASP A 234 14.72 -0.65 -5.17
C ASP A 234 16.23 -0.71 -4.90
N ASP A 235 17.01 0.01 -5.70
CA ASP A 235 18.48 0.06 -5.58
C ASP A 235 18.93 0.56 -4.20
N SER A 236 18.14 1.39 -3.52
CA SER A 236 18.42 1.84 -2.15
C SER A 236 18.61 0.68 -1.16
N VAL A 237 17.88 -0.42 -1.34
CA VAL A 237 17.99 -1.64 -0.53
C VAL A 237 19.36 -2.30 -0.76
N TRP A 238 19.75 -2.45 -2.02
CA TRP A 238 21.02 -3.09 -2.38
C TRP A 238 22.23 -2.23 -2.04
N LYS A 239 22.14 -0.90 -2.20
CA LYS A 239 23.17 0.05 -1.78
C LYS A 239 23.44 -0.09 -0.28
N ARG A 240 22.39 -0.16 0.53
CA ARG A 240 22.54 -0.38 1.96
C ARG A 240 23.02 -1.77 2.32
N TRP A 241 22.57 -2.79 1.60
CA TRP A 241 23.06 -4.16 1.78
C TRP A 241 24.58 -4.25 1.56
N GLY A 242 25.09 -3.54 0.56
CA GLY A 242 26.52 -3.47 0.25
C GLY A 242 27.34 -2.57 1.18
N ASP A 243 26.71 -1.77 2.04
CA ASP A 243 27.40 -0.86 2.94
C ASP A 243 28.03 -1.62 4.11
N THR A 244 29.36 -1.63 4.16
CA THR A 244 30.13 -2.34 5.20
C THR A 244 30.03 -1.71 6.58
N THR A 245 29.46 -0.51 6.69
CA THR A 245 29.25 0.17 7.98
C THR A 245 28.03 -0.35 8.74
N CYS A 246 27.16 -1.16 8.11
CA CYS A 246 26.00 -1.76 8.75
C CYS A 246 25.73 -3.19 8.29
N ASP A 247 25.16 -4.04 9.15
CA ASP A 247 24.75 -5.40 8.79
C ASP A 247 23.29 -5.44 8.31
N TYR A 248 23.00 -4.73 7.22
CA TYR A 248 21.64 -4.65 6.69
C TYR A 248 21.30 -5.87 5.84
N ARG A 249 20.64 -6.86 6.46
CA ARG A 249 20.19 -8.12 5.84
C ARG A 249 18.71 -8.36 6.14
N PRO A 250 17.79 -7.63 5.47
CA PRO A 250 16.36 -7.75 5.73
C PRO A 250 15.87 -9.18 5.49
N ARG A 251 15.26 -9.76 6.52
CA ARG A 251 14.83 -11.16 6.52
C ARG A 251 13.79 -11.50 5.45
N THR A 252 12.95 -10.54 5.08
CA THR A 252 12.03 -10.69 3.95
C THR A 252 12.75 -11.08 2.65
N LEU A 253 14.02 -10.66 2.46
CA LEU A 253 14.84 -11.03 1.31
C LEU A 253 15.67 -12.31 1.56
N THR A 254 16.30 -12.44 2.73
CA THR A 254 17.15 -13.62 3.02
C THR A 254 16.32 -14.90 3.14
N ASP A 255 15.13 -14.83 3.73
CA ASP A 255 14.21 -15.96 3.86
C ASP A 255 13.69 -16.38 2.46
N ALA A 256 13.59 -15.42 1.53
CA ALA A 256 13.30 -15.65 0.12
C ALA A 256 14.54 -16.06 -0.72
N LYS A 257 15.72 -16.21 -0.09
CA LYS A 257 17.00 -16.57 -0.72
C LYS A 257 17.43 -15.61 -1.84
N LEU A 258 17.08 -14.33 -1.71
CA LEU A 258 17.49 -13.29 -2.66
C LEU A 258 18.86 -12.74 -2.29
N THR A 259 19.61 -12.38 -3.31
CA THR A 259 20.93 -11.75 -3.20
C THR A 259 20.97 -10.51 -4.11
N PRO A 260 21.87 -9.55 -3.85
CA PRO A 260 22.05 -8.42 -4.74
C PRO A 260 22.32 -8.90 -6.17
N PRO A 261 21.79 -8.23 -7.20
CA PRO A 261 22.10 -8.56 -8.59
C PRO A 261 23.62 -8.45 -8.83
N ASP A 262 24.15 -9.32 -9.70
CA ASP A 262 25.54 -9.27 -10.12
C ASP A 262 25.86 -7.86 -10.66
N GLN A 263 26.81 -7.18 -10.02
CA GLN A 263 27.22 -5.81 -10.35
C GLN A 263 28.15 -5.74 -11.56
#